data_AF-A0A133K9A8-F1
#
_entry.id   AF-A0A133K9A8-F1
#
_cell.length_a   1.000
_cell.length_b   1.000
_cell.length_c   1.000
_cell.angle_alpha   90.00
_cell.angle_beta   90.00
_cell.angle_gamma   90.00
#
_symmetry.space_group_name_H-M   'P 1'
#
loop_
_entity.id
_entity.type
_entity.pdbx_description
1 polymer ?
#
loop_
_entity_poly.entity_id
_entity_poly.type
_entity_poly.pdbx_seq_one_letter_code
_entity_poly.pdbx_strand_id
1 'polypeptide(L)'
;YGDKTKDLENLKQGDFVKMFGQIKTSIDNNGKEHQNVRILSTKLLKSREQLNGQNKEKKSILGQINDLKSKEKKKIKRTEHFKEDE
;
A
#
# COMPACT_ATOMS: atom_id res chain seq x y z
N TYR A 1 20.75 1.98 24.82
CA TYR A 1 20.14 2.53 23.61
C TYR A 1 20.13 4.04 23.76
N GLY A 2 21.12 4.76 23.22
CA GLY A 2 21.35 6.21 23.47
C GLY A 2 20.48 7.14 22.62
N ASP A 3 21.03 8.30 22.20
CA ASP A 3 20.42 9.41 21.42
C ASP A 3 19.46 9.07 20.25
N LYS A 4 19.46 7.82 19.79
CA LYS A 4 18.63 7.32 18.68
C LYS A 4 17.17 7.07 19.06
N THR A 5 16.80 7.27 20.33
CA THR A 5 15.41 7.20 20.81
C THR A 5 14.67 8.53 20.74
N LYS A 6 15.36 9.65 20.52
CA LYS A 6 14.74 10.99 20.40
C LYS A 6 13.70 11.04 19.28
N ASP A 7 13.95 10.34 18.18
CA ASP A 7 13.01 10.23 17.05
C ASP A 7 11.79 9.34 17.38
N LEU A 8 11.88 8.53 18.44
CA LEU A 8 10.79 7.67 18.92
C LEU A 8 9.96 8.30 20.03
N GLU A 9 10.45 9.34 20.73
CA GLU A 9 9.73 9.98 21.84
C GLU A 9 8.38 10.56 21.42
N ASN A 10 8.25 10.97 20.15
CA ASN A 10 7.03 11.55 19.61
C ASN A 10 6.08 10.53 18.97
N LEU A 11 6.44 9.25 18.90
CA LEU A 11 5.61 8.20 18.31
C LEU A 11 4.51 7.78 19.28
N LYS A 12 3.28 7.70 18.77
CA LYS A 12 2.13 7.22 19.53
C LYS A 12 1.73 5.83 19.07
N GLN A 13 1.07 5.09 19.95
CA GLN A 13 0.49 3.80 19.57
C GLN A 13 -0.49 4.01 18.40
N GLY A 14 -0.32 3.22 17.35
CA GLY A 14 -1.10 3.33 16.11
C GLY A 14 -0.38 4.06 14.97
N ASP A 15 0.75 4.72 15.23
CA ASP A 15 1.57 5.30 14.18
C ASP A 15 2.24 4.21 13.33
N PHE A 16 2.15 4.37 12.01
CA PHE A 16 2.87 3.49 11.08
C PHE A 16 4.28 4.01 10.90
N VAL A 17 5.28 3.18 11.14
CA VAL A 17 6.69 3.56 10.99
C VAL A 17 7.44 2.54 10.14
N LYS A 18 8.41 3.02 9.37
CA LYS A 18 9.43 2.20 8.74
C LYS A 18 10.68 2.22 9.60
N MET A 19 11.17 1.04 9.99
CA MET A 19 12.36 0.89 10.82
C MET A 19 13.50 0.32 9.99
N PHE A 20 14.72 0.82 10.20
CA PHE A 20 15.94 0.25 9.62
C PHE A 20 16.88 -0.15 10.75
N GLY A 21 17.47 -1.34 10.66
CA GLY A 21 18.24 -1.90 11.76
C GLY A 21 18.84 -3.26 11.46
N GLN A 22 19.43 -3.84 12.50
CA GLN A 22 20.02 -5.18 12.47
C GLN A 22 19.16 -6.12 13.32
N ILE A 23 18.82 -7.29 12.78
CA ILE A 23 18.11 -8.34 13.51
C ILE A 23 19.14 -9.19 14.26
N LYS A 24 18.87 -9.48 15.53
CA LYS A 24 19.59 -10.45 16.35
C LYS A 24 18.62 -11.53 16.77
N THR A 25 18.90 -12.76 16.37
CA THR A 25 18.20 -13.94 16.84
C THR A 25 18.97 -14.53 18.03
N SER A 26 18.26 -15.02 19.04
CA SER A 26 18.82 -15.69 20.20
C SER A 26 17.91 -16.82 20.63
N ILE A 27 18.48 -17.96 20.99
CA ILE A 27 17.75 -19.10 21.53
C ILE A 27 17.95 -19.10 23.04
N ASP A 28 16.87 -19.16 23.81
CA ASP A 28 16.98 -19.28 25.27
C ASP A 28 17.28 -20.72 25.72
N ASN A 29 17.51 -20.91 27.02
CA ASN A 29 17.82 -22.21 27.60
C ASN A 29 16.67 -23.23 27.46
N ASN A 30 15.46 -22.75 27.14
CA ASN A 30 14.27 -23.58 26.91
C ASN A 30 14.09 -23.90 25.41
N GLY A 31 15.01 -23.49 24.54
CA GLY A 31 14.95 -23.71 23.10
C GLY A 31 14.01 -22.74 22.37
N LYS A 32 13.47 -21.71 23.03
CA LYS A 32 12.59 -20.74 22.41
C LYS A 32 13.42 -19.69 21.67
N GLU A 33 13.06 -19.44 20.42
CA GLU A 33 13.67 -18.41 19.59
C GLU A 33 13.12 -17.02 19.94
N HIS A 34 14.02 -16.08 20.13
CA HIS A 34 13.73 -14.67 20.33
C HIS A 34 14.42 -13.86 19.25
N GLN A 35 13.72 -12.88 18.70
CA GLN A 35 14.28 -11.95 17.74
C GLN A 35 14.20 -10.53 18.28
N ASN A 36 15.35 -9.87 18.29
CA ASN A 36 15.48 -8.48 18.74
C ASN A 36 16.03 -7.65 17.59
N VAL A 37 15.56 -6.40 17.44
CA VAL A 37 16.01 -5.51 16.38
C VAL A 37 16.78 -4.34 16.98
N ARG A 38 18.06 -4.20 16.60
CA ARG A 38 18.82 -2.98 16.86
C ARG A 38 18.44 -1.92 15.85
N ILE A 39 17.64 -0.97 16.28
CA ILE A 39 17.17 0.14 15.45
C ILE A 39 18.33 1.12 15.19
N LEU A 40 18.56 1.43 13.92
CA LEU A 40 19.53 2.43 13.45
C LEU A 40 18.85 3.73 13.07
N SER A 41 17.69 3.65 12.41
CA SER A 41 16.85 4.80 12.06
C SER A 41 15.38 4.42 11.90
N THR A 42 14.51 5.42 11.96
CA THR A 42 13.06 5.28 11.85
C THR A 42 12.52 6.33 10.86
N LYS A 43 11.37 6.05 10.25
CA LYS A 43 10.64 7.01 9.40
C LYS A 43 9.15 6.86 9.63
N LEU A 44 8.49 7.92 10.08
CA LEU A 44 7.03 7.97 10.18
C LEU A 44 6.40 7.84 8.78
N LEU A 45 5.46 6.91 8.66
CA LEU A 45 4.67 6.66 7.47
C LEU A 45 3.26 7.16 7.70
N LYS A 46 2.62 7.64 6.63
CA LYS A 46 1.19 7.95 6.68
C LYS A 46 0.40 6.65 6.79
N SER A 47 -0.57 6.62 7.69
CA SER A 47 -1.48 5.50 7.86
C SER A 47 -2.27 5.28 6.57
N ARG A 48 -2.41 4.00 6.16
CA ARG A 48 -3.14 3.61 4.94
C ARG A 48 -4.57 4.15 4.90
N GLU A 49 -5.20 4.32 6.07
CA GLU A 49 -6.54 4.90 6.20
C GLU A 49 -6.66 6.32 5.63
N GLN A 50 -5.62 7.15 5.78
CA GLN A 50 -5.61 8.51 5.21
C GLN A 50 -5.44 8.53 3.68
N LEU A 51 -4.89 7.46 3.08
CA LEU A 51 -4.77 7.32 1.62
C LEU A 51 -6.10 6.90 0.97
N ASN A 52 -7.02 6.31 1.74
CA ASN A 52 -8.36 5.98 1.24
C ASN A 52 -9.18 7.24 0.90
N GLY A 53 -8.87 8.38 1.52
CA GLY A 53 -9.46 9.68 1.17
C GLY A 53 -8.94 10.27 -0.15
N GLN A 54 -7.70 9.94 -0.54
CA GLN A 54 -7.04 10.44 -1.76
C GLN A 54 -7.25 9.52 -2.98
N ASN A 55 -7.77 8.31 -2.79
CA ASN A 55 -8.03 7.35 -3.86
C ASN A 55 -9.39 7.54 -4.55
N LYS A 56 -10.08 8.66 -4.30
CA LYS A 56 -11.40 8.93 -4.90
C LYS A 56 -11.38 9.18 -6.41
N GLU A 57 -10.21 9.44 -7.02
CA GLU A 57 -10.17 9.86 -8.44
C GLU A 57 -9.20 9.09 -9.34
N LYS A 58 -8.46 8.11 -8.83
CA LYS A 58 -7.61 7.27 -9.70
C LYS A 58 -8.42 6.07 -10.17
N LYS A 59 -9.03 6.19 -11.37
CA LYS A 59 -9.67 5.04 -12.03
C LYS A 59 -8.69 3.87 -12.09
N SER A 60 -9.04 2.78 -11.42
CA SER A 60 -8.26 1.53 -11.44
C SER A 60 -7.97 1.10 -12.88
N ILE A 61 -6.77 0.56 -13.14
CA ILE A 61 -6.38 0.04 -14.47
C ILE A 61 -7.43 -0.96 -14.98
N LEU A 62 -7.98 -1.80 -14.10
CA LEU A 62 -9.06 -2.73 -14.44
C LEU A 62 -10.34 -2.01 -14.88
N GLY A 63 -10.68 -0.90 -14.20
CA GLY A 63 -11.81 -0.05 -14.58
C GLY A 63 -11.60 0.59 -15.96
N GLN A 64 -10.37 1.04 -16.26
CA GLN A 64 -10.02 1.57 -17.57
C GLN A 64 -10.14 0.52 -18.68
N ILE A 65 -9.70 -0.72 -18.43
CA ILE A 65 -9.85 -1.85 -19.37
C ILE A 65 -11.33 -2.14 -19.67
N ASN A 66 -12.18 -2.13 -18.64
CA ASN A 66 -13.62 -2.36 -18.80
C ASN A 66 -14.32 -1.20 -19.54
N ASP A 67 -13.95 0.05 -19.25
CA ASP A 67 -14.43 1.24 -19.96
C ASP A 67 -14.07 1.17 -21.46
N LEU A 68 -12.87 0.69 -21.81
CA LEU A 68 -12.45 0.52 -23.21
C LEU A 68 -13.23 -0.60 -23.90
N LYS A 69 -13.34 -1.78 -23.28
CA LYS A 69 -14.12 -2.91 -23.82
C LYS A 69 -15.59 -2.54 -24.06
N SER A 70 -16.19 -1.76 -23.16
CA SER A 70 -17.58 -1.33 -23.31
C SER A 70 -17.78 -0.27 -24.39
N LYS A 71 -16.80 0.65 -24.57
CA LYS A 71 -16.79 1.62 -25.67
C LYS A 71 -16.64 0.95 -27.04
N GLU A 72 -15.77 -0.05 -27.17
CA GLU A 72 -15.62 -0.83 -28.41
C GLU A 72 -16.92 -1.55 -28.78
N LYS A 73 -17.56 -2.25 -27.82
CA LYS A 73 -18.85 -2.91 -28.05
C LYS A 73 -19.96 -1.93 -28.45
N LYS A 74 -19.99 -0.73 -27.87
CA LYS A 74 -20.96 0.32 -28.27
C LYS A 74 -20.69 0.87 -29.67
N LYS A 75 -19.42 0.97 -30.08
CA LYS A 75 -19.04 1.42 -31.43
C LYS A 75 -19.47 0.40 -32.48
N ILE A 76 -19.25 -0.90 -32.21
CA ILE A 76 -19.66 -2.01 -33.09
C ILE A 76 -21.19 -2.04 -33.28
N LYS A 77 -21.95 -1.95 -32.19
CA LYS A 77 -23.42 -1.95 -32.26
C LYS A 77 -24.00 -0.76 -33.03
N ARG A 78 -23.37 0.43 -32.94
CA ARG A 78 -23.80 1.59 -33.74
C ARG A 78 -23.51 1.40 -35.22
N THR A 79 -22.39 0.78 -35.58
CA THR A 79 -22.07 0.48 -36.99
C THR A 79 -22.89 -0.65 -37.59
N GLU A 80 -23.42 -1.56 -36.76
CA GLU A 80 -24.36 -2.61 -37.21
C GLU A 80 -25.75 -2.03 -37.49
N HIS A 81 -26.27 -1.18 -36.60
CA HIS A 81 -27.56 -0.51 -36.83
C HIS A 81 -27.57 0.45 -38.03
N PHE A 82 -26.43 0.98 -38.46
CA PHE A 82 -26.34 1.83 -39.65
C PHE A 82 -26.30 1.04 -40.98
N LYS A 83 -26.19 -0.29 -40.94
CA LYS A 83 -26.12 -1.15 -42.14
C LYS A 83 -27.42 -1.91 -42.44
N GLU A 84 -28.44 -1.76 -41.60
CA GLU A 84 -29.74 -2.44 -41.79
C GLU A 84 -30.82 -1.51 -42.40
N ASP A 85 -30.51 -0.22 -42.59
CA ASP A 85 -31.43 0.81 -43.13
C ASP A 85 -31.02 1.33 -44.54
N GLU A 86 -30.33 0.53 -45.37
CA GLU A 86 -30.06 0.79 -46.81
C GLU A 86 -30.57 -0.38 -47.67
#